data_AF-M3GD02-F1
#
_entry.id   AF-M3GD02-F1
#
_cell.length_a   1.000
_cell.length_b   1.000
_cell.length_c   1.000
_cell.angle_alpha   90.00
_cell.angle_beta   90.00
_cell.angle_gamma   90.00
#
_symmetry.space_group_name_H-M   'P 1'
#
loop_
_entity.id
_entity.type
_entity.pdbx_description
1 polymer ?
#
loop_
_entity_poly.entity_id
_entity_poly.type
_entity_poly.pdbx_seq_one_letter_code
_entity_poly.pdbx_strand_id
1 'polypeptide(L)'
;MSQPNSILMSYGWDPSIYLEEPKLLEGLKPGRVLAVYGEYSKIIIEQGEKKGIFSGALMASGESIVTGDWVLIREIEGDELCIVEKILPRKTFLRRSNPGKRKGSQAIASNIDLLLVIMGLDNDYSPRRIERYLFLAKVSGAQVTIVLNKKDLCMDPENKFMEIKMIAGETPIEMISALDLKQTRTILQWIDPGKTIAFLGSSGAGKSTIINSLLGGEIQKTNEVKVSDGTGKHTTTRRELFLLPSGGVLMDNPGIREVGLFSEGSEDELEEVFPEIAVAAEECRFNDCSHNEEPNCGVVAAVKDGRISEARYFSYLKLSKELMAYQALNDPEEARKKNKKINKCPKLYKRDLRIRVENSSFYRLRHFVFRNFLLNNRFVKKFHSGRLTKLLQSNVSIKQKQIENSFFNDSILIFKFKNPFFIT
;
A
#
# COMPACT_ATOMS: atom_id res chain seq x y z
N MET A 1 15.69 30.80 -32.13
CA MET A 1 16.06 31.49 -30.88
C MET A 1 15.75 30.54 -29.74
N SER A 2 16.76 29.87 -29.20
CA SER A 2 16.65 28.97 -28.05
C SER A 2 16.24 29.78 -26.82
N GLN A 3 15.01 29.59 -26.34
CA GLN A 3 14.58 30.10 -25.04
C GLN A 3 15.59 29.61 -23.98
N PRO A 4 16.11 30.48 -23.10
CA PRO A 4 16.98 30.04 -22.01
C PRO A 4 16.23 28.98 -21.19
N ASN A 5 16.90 27.87 -20.86
CA ASN A 5 16.32 26.75 -20.12
C ASN A 5 15.62 27.26 -18.86
N SER A 6 14.29 27.30 -18.89
CA SER A 6 13.51 27.74 -17.75
C SER A 6 13.74 26.78 -16.59
N ILE A 7 14.00 27.32 -15.40
CA ILE A 7 14.17 26.50 -14.19
C ILE A 7 12.90 25.68 -13.98
N LEU A 8 11.74 26.30 -14.17
CA LEU A 8 10.46 25.63 -14.02
C LEU A 8 10.24 24.51 -15.05
N MET A 9 10.67 24.68 -16.29
CA MET A 9 10.64 23.59 -17.30
C MET A 9 11.48 22.39 -16.86
N SER A 10 12.63 22.62 -16.22
CA SER A 10 13.45 21.53 -15.64
C SER A 10 12.73 20.77 -14.54
N TYR A 11 11.81 21.44 -13.83
CA TYR A 11 10.87 20.84 -12.89
C TYR A 11 9.56 20.35 -13.54
N GLY A 12 9.43 20.34 -14.87
CA GLY A 12 8.25 19.80 -15.56
C GLY A 12 7.08 20.78 -15.71
N TRP A 13 7.34 22.08 -15.64
CA TRP A 13 6.32 23.09 -15.92
C TRP A 13 5.89 23.02 -17.39
N ASP A 14 4.58 22.88 -17.59
CA ASP A 14 3.94 22.96 -18.89
C ASP A 14 2.66 23.78 -18.77
N PRO A 15 2.66 25.04 -19.26
CA PRO A 15 1.49 25.90 -19.23
C PRO A 15 0.24 25.27 -19.86
N SER A 16 0.40 24.47 -20.92
CA SER A 16 -0.74 23.89 -21.65
C SER A 16 -1.51 22.87 -20.82
N ILE A 17 -0.87 22.30 -19.78
CA ILE A 17 -1.48 21.32 -18.90
C ILE A 17 -2.09 21.97 -17.65
N TYR A 18 -1.46 23.02 -17.14
CA TYR A 18 -1.84 23.60 -15.84
C TYR A 18 -2.66 24.88 -15.94
N LEU A 19 -2.65 25.56 -17.09
CA LEU A 19 -3.41 26.80 -17.32
C LEU A 19 -4.49 26.55 -18.37
N GLU A 20 -5.71 26.30 -17.90
CA GLU A 20 -6.89 26.25 -18.77
C GLU A 20 -7.22 27.63 -19.37
N GLU A 21 -6.96 28.70 -18.62
CA GLU A 21 -7.16 30.08 -19.04
C GLU A 21 -5.90 30.95 -18.82
N PRO A 22 -5.29 31.52 -19.89
CA PRO A 22 -4.09 32.38 -19.76
C PRO A 22 -4.29 33.63 -18.89
N LYS A 23 -5.55 34.07 -18.73
CA LYS A 23 -5.92 35.24 -17.91
C LYS A 23 -5.69 35.05 -16.40
N LEU A 24 -5.46 33.81 -15.95
CA LEU A 24 -5.13 33.50 -14.55
C LEU A 24 -3.78 34.09 -14.08
N LEU A 25 -2.95 34.60 -15.00
CA LEU A 25 -1.61 35.13 -14.70
C LEU A 25 -1.57 36.64 -14.42
N GLU A 26 -2.70 37.36 -14.34
CA GLU A 26 -2.71 38.81 -14.05
C GLU A 26 -2.05 39.12 -12.68
N GLY A 27 -0.74 39.40 -12.70
CA GLY A 27 0.07 39.66 -11.51
C GLY A 27 0.51 38.42 -10.73
N LEU A 28 0.21 37.21 -11.21
CA LEU A 28 0.59 35.94 -10.57
C LEU A 28 1.69 35.23 -11.35
N LYS A 29 2.58 34.56 -10.63
CA LYS A 29 3.67 33.76 -11.20
C LYS A 29 3.47 32.28 -10.86
N PRO A 30 3.78 31.37 -11.79
CA PRO A 30 3.77 29.94 -11.48
C PRO A 30 4.93 29.58 -10.57
N GLY A 31 4.70 28.61 -9.69
CA GLY A 31 5.72 28.00 -8.85
C GLY A 31 5.43 26.55 -8.56
N ARG A 32 6.46 25.79 -8.20
CA ARG A 32 6.34 24.39 -7.78
C ARG A 32 6.67 24.22 -6.31
N VAL A 33 5.83 23.51 -5.58
CA VAL A 33 6.06 23.21 -4.17
C VAL A 33 7.15 22.15 -4.03
N LEU A 34 8.33 22.57 -3.58
CA LEU A 34 9.46 21.69 -3.29
C LEU A 34 9.27 20.93 -1.98
N ALA A 35 8.75 21.61 -0.95
CA ALA A 35 8.55 21.05 0.38
C ALA A 35 7.44 21.81 1.13
N VAL A 36 6.71 21.11 2.00
CA VAL A 36 5.71 21.72 2.89
C VAL A 36 6.19 21.61 4.34
N TYR A 37 6.37 22.76 4.98
CA TYR A 37 6.59 22.92 6.40
C TYR A 37 5.27 23.43 7.02
N GLY A 38 4.98 23.10 8.28
CA GLY A 38 3.61 23.28 8.84
C GLY A 38 2.99 24.67 8.63
N GLU A 39 3.78 25.73 8.66
CA GLU A 39 3.32 27.12 8.52
C GLU A 39 3.67 27.75 7.16
N TYR A 40 4.51 27.11 6.34
CA TYR A 40 4.97 27.66 5.07
C TYR A 40 5.44 26.56 4.12
N SER A 41 5.44 26.83 2.82
CA SER A 41 6.00 25.93 1.82
C SER A 41 7.26 26.52 1.21
N LYS A 42 8.21 25.66 0.83
CA LYS A 42 9.32 26.04 -0.03
C LYS A 42 8.88 25.86 -1.47
N ILE A 43 8.96 26.92 -2.27
CA ILE A 43 8.45 26.99 -3.63
C ILE A 43 9.59 27.39 -4.55
N ILE A 44 9.77 26.68 -5.66
CA ILE A 44 10.65 27.11 -6.75
C ILE A 44 9.85 27.93 -7.75
N ILE A 45 10.37 29.08 -8.13
CA ILE A 45 9.88 29.94 -9.21
C ILE A 45 11.03 30.15 -10.21
N GLU A 46 10.74 30.84 -11.32
CA GLU A 46 11.76 31.10 -12.35
C GLU A 46 12.97 31.89 -11.81
N GLN A 47 12.74 32.78 -10.84
CA GLN A 47 13.77 33.59 -10.20
C GLN A 47 14.54 32.85 -9.08
N GLY A 48 14.14 31.62 -8.72
CA GLY A 48 14.76 30.84 -7.65
C GLY A 48 13.77 30.40 -6.57
N GLU A 49 14.29 30.07 -5.39
CA GLU A 49 13.48 29.56 -4.29
C GLU A 49 12.85 30.70 -3.48
N LYS A 50 11.59 30.50 -3.06
CA LYS A 50 10.82 31.41 -2.21
C LYS A 50 10.14 30.65 -1.09
N LYS A 51 9.84 31.37 -0.01
CA LYS A 51 9.05 30.87 1.11
C LYS A 51 7.59 31.30 0.93
N GLY A 52 6.73 30.34 0.57
CA GLY A 52 5.31 30.55 0.34
C GLY A 52 4.48 30.45 1.62
N ILE A 53 3.69 31.49 1.89
CA ILE A 53 2.61 31.48 2.88
C ILE A 53 1.26 31.42 2.17
N PHE A 54 0.23 30.85 2.80
CA PHE A 54 -1.05 30.62 2.14
C PHE A 54 -1.96 31.86 2.24
N SER A 55 -2.68 32.18 1.16
CA SER A 55 -3.71 33.20 1.22
C SER A 55 -4.86 32.77 2.15
N GLY A 56 -5.55 33.72 2.77
CA GLY A 56 -6.70 33.43 3.62
C GLY A 56 -7.82 32.68 2.86
N ALA A 57 -7.99 32.98 1.57
CA ALA A 57 -8.92 32.28 0.69
C ALA A 57 -8.54 30.80 0.51
N LEU A 58 -7.26 30.51 0.28
CA LEU A 58 -6.78 29.13 0.16
C LEU A 58 -6.95 28.36 1.46
N MET A 59 -6.64 28.98 2.61
CA MET A 59 -6.89 28.37 3.92
C MET A 59 -8.37 28.08 4.16
N ALA A 60 -9.27 28.96 3.70
CA ALA A 60 -10.72 28.79 3.83
C ALA A 60 -11.31 27.72 2.89
N SER A 61 -10.65 27.45 1.76
CA SER A 61 -11.10 26.42 0.79
C SER A 61 -11.05 24.99 1.35
N GLY A 62 -10.21 24.75 2.37
CA GLY A 62 -9.95 23.41 2.90
C GLY A 62 -9.02 22.57 2.02
N GLU A 63 -8.52 23.11 0.91
CA GLU A 63 -7.50 22.45 0.11
C GLU A 63 -6.18 22.37 0.89
N SER A 64 -5.55 21.19 0.85
CA SER A 64 -4.24 20.97 1.45
C SER A 64 -3.18 20.95 0.37
N ILE A 65 -2.22 21.88 0.46
CA ILE A 65 -1.04 21.89 -0.39
C ILE A 65 -0.13 20.70 -0.05
N VAL A 66 0.51 20.13 -1.06
CA VAL A 66 1.49 19.05 -0.91
C VAL A 66 2.73 19.30 -1.77
N THR A 67 3.82 18.61 -1.40
CA THR A 67 5.01 18.53 -2.25
C THR A 67 4.63 18.04 -3.64
N GLY A 68 5.11 18.75 -4.67
CA GLY A 68 4.80 18.47 -6.06
C GLY A 68 3.70 19.33 -6.66
N ASP A 69 2.91 20.05 -5.84
CA ASP A 69 1.86 20.94 -6.36
C ASP A 69 2.45 22.05 -7.22
N TRP A 70 1.72 22.36 -8.29
CA TRP A 70 1.91 23.59 -9.04
C TRP A 70 0.95 24.63 -8.48
N VAL A 71 1.45 25.84 -8.30
CA VAL A 71 0.72 26.93 -7.66
C VAL A 71 0.89 28.23 -8.42
N LEU A 72 -0.09 29.11 -8.28
CA LEU A 72 0.04 30.52 -8.63
C LEU A 72 0.35 31.31 -7.38
N ILE A 73 1.44 32.07 -7.44
CA ILE A 73 1.91 32.89 -6.35
C ILE A 73 1.87 34.37 -6.70
N ARG A 74 1.72 35.19 -5.68
CA ARG A 74 1.96 36.62 -5.72
C ARG A 74 3.25 36.91 -4.99
N GLU A 75 4.22 37.51 -5.68
CA GLU A 75 5.47 37.94 -5.06
C GLU A 75 5.24 39.21 -4.23
N ILE A 76 5.99 39.32 -3.14
CA ILE A 76 6.08 40.54 -2.35
C ILE A 76 7.45 41.15 -2.67
N GLU A 77 7.47 42.36 -3.23
CA GLU A 77 8.72 43.02 -3.60
C GLU A 77 9.64 43.21 -2.39
N GLY A 78 10.92 42.88 -2.55
CA GLY A 78 11.95 43.02 -1.51
C GLY A 78 11.96 41.91 -0.44
N ASP A 79 11.08 40.91 -0.53
CA ASP A 79 10.99 39.82 0.45
C ASP A 79 11.34 38.44 -0.16
N GLU A 80 11.83 37.53 0.66
CA GLU A 80 11.97 36.10 0.33
C GLU A 80 10.61 35.37 0.37
N LEU A 81 9.58 36.05 0.86
CA LEU A 81 8.22 35.55 0.95
C LEU A 81 7.41 35.70 -0.34
N CYS A 82 6.49 34.76 -0.57
CA CYS A 82 5.42 34.89 -1.55
C CYS A 82 4.09 34.41 -0.96
N ILE A 83 2.97 34.88 -1.52
CA ILE A 83 1.64 34.44 -1.13
C ILE A 83 1.14 33.43 -2.16
N VAL A 84 0.77 32.23 -1.70
CA VAL A 84 0.14 31.19 -2.52
C VAL A 84 -1.34 31.51 -2.65
N GLU A 85 -1.77 31.88 -3.85
CA GLU A 85 -3.15 32.26 -4.13
C GLU A 85 -4.00 31.07 -4.56
N LYS A 86 -3.43 30.18 -5.37
CA LYS A 86 -4.17 29.09 -6.01
C LYS A 86 -3.29 27.86 -6.20
N ILE A 87 -3.87 26.68 -5.95
CA ILE A 87 -3.30 25.39 -6.36
C ILE A 87 -3.84 25.07 -7.76
N LEU A 88 -2.95 24.71 -8.68
CA LEU A 88 -3.30 24.31 -10.04
C LEU A 88 -3.72 22.83 -10.09
N PRO A 89 -4.46 22.40 -11.13
CA PRO A 89 -4.93 21.02 -11.25
C PRO A 89 -3.79 19.99 -11.11
N ARG A 90 -4.06 18.91 -10.37
CA ARG A 90 -3.11 17.82 -10.13
C ARG A 90 -3.27 16.74 -11.20
N LYS A 91 -2.17 16.37 -11.86
CA LYS A 91 -2.15 15.22 -12.80
C LYS A 91 -2.29 13.89 -12.06
N THR A 92 -1.60 13.79 -10.93
CA THR A 92 -1.56 12.62 -10.07
C THR A 92 -1.59 13.06 -8.62
N PHE A 93 -2.13 12.21 -7.75
CA PHE A 93 -2.29 12.57 -6.35
C PHE A 93 -2.21 11.36 -5.44
N LEU A 94 -1.30 11.41 -4.48
CA LEU A 94 -1.09 10.36 -3.51
C LEU A 94 -1.57 10.80 -2.12
N ARG A 95 -2.50 10.03 -1.56
CA ARG A 95 -3.09 10.26 -0.23
C ARG A 95 -2.88 9.06 0.66
N ARG A 96 -2.78 9.32 1.96
CA ARG A 96 -2.71 8.30 3.02
C ARG A 96 -3.75 8.58 4.08
N SER A 97 -4.56 7.60 4.46
CA SER A 97 -5.38 7.71 5.66
C SER A 97 -4.54 7.69 6.93
N ASN A 98 -4.90 8.53 7.91
CA ASN A 98 -4.23 8.61 9.19
C ASN A 98 -5.01 7.82 10.26
N PRO A 99 -4.54 6.64 10.71
CA PRO A 99 -5.30 5.77 11.61
C PRO A 99 -5.50 6.32 13.04
N GLY A 100 -4.95 7.50 13.38
CA GLY A 100 -4.95 8.04 14.75
C GLY A 100 -5.74 9.33 14.98
N LYS A 101 -6.14 10.06 13.94
CA LYS A 101 -6.88 11.33 14.09
C LYS A 101 -8.32 11.16 13.60
N ARG A 102 -9.28 11.63 14.40
CA ARG A 102 -10.69 11.72 13.99
C ARG A 102 -10.77 12.63 12.76
N LYS A 103 -11.12 12.03 11.62
CA LYS A 103 -11.34 12.60 10.28
C LYS A 103 -10.06 13.07 9.55
N GLY A 104 -9.86 12.51 8.37
CA GLY A 104 -8.98 13.08 7.34
C GLY A 104 -7.93 12.10 6.78
N SER A 105 -7.99 11.87 5.48
CA SER A 105 -6.85 11.48 4.67
C SER A 105 -5.80 12.59 4.67
N GLN A 106 -4.55 12.24 4.96
CA GLN A 106 -3.39 13.11 4.80
C GLN A 106 -2.91 13.06 3.35
N ALA A 107 -2.93 14.20 2.67
CA ALA A 107 -2.30 14.36 1.37
C ALA A 107 -0.78 14.21 1.50
N ILE A 108 -0.15 13.40 0.64
CA ILE A 108 1.29 13.10 0.71
C ILE A 108 2.05 13.91 -0.34
N ALA A 109 1.59 13.82 -1.59
CA ALA A 109 2.30 14.31 -2.76
C ALA A 109 1.38 14.40 -3.97
N SER A 110 1.75 15.22 -4.95
CA SER A 110 1.04 15.35 -6.22
C SER A 110 2.03 15.44 -7.39
N ASN A 111 1.51 15.31 -8.61
CA ASN A 111 2.30 15.45 -9.85
C ASN A 111 3.56 14.56 -9.86
N ILE A 112 3.41 13.33 -9.39
CA ILE A 112 4.35 12.24 -9.60
C ILE A 112 4.01 11.62 -10.97
N ASP A 113 4.93 11.65 -11.91
CA ASP A 113 4.75 11.02 -13.23
C ASP A 113 5.02 9.50 -13.15
N LEU A 114 6.04 9.09 -12.41
CA LEU A 114 6.49 7.69 -12.32
C LEU A 114 6.76 7.26 -10.87
N LEU A 115 6.20 6.12 -10.48
CA LEU A 115 6.52 5.40 -9.26
C LEU A 115 7.48 4.26 -9.55
N LEU A 116 8.69 4.35 -9.00
CA LEU A 116 9.67 3.26 -9.01
C LEU A 116 9.46 2.38 -7.77
N VAL A 117 8.90 1.19 -7.98
CA VAL A 117 8.61 0.22 -6.94
C VAL A 117 9.84 -0.67 -6.72
N ILE A 118 10.59 -0.39 -5.66
CA ILE A 118 11.83 -1.09 -5.33
C ILE A 118 11.52 -2.28 -4.39
N MET A 119 11.92 -3.47 -4.81
CA MET A 119 11.83 -4.69 -4.01
C MET A 119 13.19 -5.38 -3.93
N GLY A 120 13.63 -5.73 -2.71
CA GLY A 120 14.81 -6.56 -2.55
C GLY A 120 14.52 -8.02 -2.90
N LEU A 121 15.45 -8.67 -3.61
CA LEU A 121 15.44 -10.13 -3.88
C LEU A 121 16.06 -10.96 -2.75
N ASP A 122 16.24 -10.37 -1.58
CA ASP A 122 16.77 -10.98 -0.37
C ASP A 122 15.64 -11.55 0.52
N ASN A 123 15.90 -11.65 1.83
CA ASN A 123 14.95 -12.20 2.81
C ASN A 123 13.68 -11.35 2.99
N ASP A 124 13.64 -10.13 2.45
CA ASP A 124 12.47 -9.25 2.51
C ASP A 124 11.62 -9.30 1.22
N TYR A 125 11.90 -10.24 0.31
CA TYR A 125 11.11 -10.47 -0.90
C TYR A 125 9.64 -10.78 -0.56
N SER A 126 8.71 -10.02 -1.14
CA SER A 126 7.28 -10.19 -0.88
C SER A 126 6.41 -9.79 -2.08
N PRO A 127 5.98 -10.75 -2.91
CA PRO A 127 5.10 -10.51 -4.05
C PRO A 127 3.82 -9.76 -3.68
N ARG A 128 3.33 -9.97 -2.45
CA ARG A 128 2.12 -9.31 -1.94
C ARG A 128 2.28 -7.80 -1.77
N ARG A 129 3.51 -7.32 -1.58
CA ARG A 129 3.77 -5.88 -1.54
C ARG A 129 3.75 -5.27 -2.93
N ILE A 130 4.17 -5.99 -3.98
CA ILE A 130 4.02 -5.50 -5.36
C ILE A 130 2.56 -5.22 -5.65
N GLU A 131 1.65 -6.15 -5.38
CA GLU A 131 0.19 -5.94 -5.58
C GLU A 131 -0.29 -4.63 -4.96
N ARG A 132 0.11 -4.42 -3.70
CA ARG A 132 -0.26 -3.22 -2.94
C ARG A 132 0.29 -1.95 -3.59
N TYR A 133 1.53 -1.99 -4.09
CA TYR A 133 2.14 -0.86 -4.76
C TYR A 133 1.57 -0.61 -6.16
N LEU A 134 1.18 -1.66 -6.88
CA LEU A 134 0.48 -1.54 -8.16
C LEU A 134 -0.89 -0.89 -7.96
N PHE A 135 -1.66 -1.33 -6.96
CA PHE A 135 -2.92 -0.68 -6.59
C PHE A 135 -2.75 0.79 -6.22
N LEU A 136 -1.72 1.11 -5.45
CA LEU A 136 -1.37 2.50 -5.12
C LEU A 136 -1.03 3.34 -6.35
N ALA A 137 -0.28 2.78 -7.29
CA ALA A 137 0.07 3.47 -8.52
C ALA A 137 -1.19 3.79 -9.35
N LYS A 138 -2.07 2.80 -9.52
CA LYS A 138 -3.36 2.95 -10.21
C LYS A 138 -4.20 4.05 -9.59
N VAL A 139 -4.42 3.97 -8.28
CA VAL A 139 -5.14 4.99 -7.50
C VAL A 139 -4.54 6.39 -7.68
N SER A 140 -3.21 6.49 -7.69
CA SER A 140 -2.55 7.79 -7.81
C SER A 140 -2.61 8.40 -9.22
N GLY A 141 -2.88 7.57 -10.24
CA GLY A 141 -2.75 7.92 -11.66
C GLY A 141 -1.32 7.96 -12.19
N ALA A 142 -0.31 7.65 -11.36
CA ALA A 142 1.09 7.64 -11.78
C ALA A 142 1.43 6.35 -12.57
N GLN A 143 2.34 6.47 -13.54
CA GLN A 143 2.94 5.31 -14.16
C GLN A 143 3.77 4.53 -13.12
N VAL A 144 3.99 3.24 -13.37
CA VAL A 144 4.74 2.39 -12.46
C VAL A 144 5.79 1.57 -13.20
N THR A 145 6.95 1.42 -12.58
CA THR A 145 8.00 0.49 -13.01
C THR A 145 8.56 -0.21 -11.78
N ILE A 146 8.70 -1.53 -11.87
CA ILE A 146 9.20 -2.35 -10.77
C ILE A 146 10.71 -2.53 -10.92
N VAL A 147 11.45 -2.34 -9.83
CA VAL A 147 12.88 -2.59 -9.76
C VAL A 147 13.15 -3.65 -8.71
N LEU A 148 13.55 -4.83 -9.17
CA LEU A 148 13.97 -5.95 -8.35
C LEU A 148 15.47 -5.81 -8.07
N ASN A 149 15.79 -5.28 -6.89
CA ASN A 149 17.15 -4.98 -6.47
C ASN A 149 17.78 -6.17 -5.72
N LYS A 150 19.10 -6.11 -5.51
CA LYS A 150 19.90 -7.12 -4.81
C LYS A 150 19.93 -8.46 -5.56
N LYS A 151 19.94 -8.42 -6.89
CA LYS A 151 20.07 -9.62 -7.73
C LYS A 151 21.29 -10.46 -7.33
N ASP A 152 22.38 -9.81 -6.92
CA ASP A 152 23.62 -10.42 -6.45
C ASP A 152 23.47 -11.32 -5.21
N LEU A 153 22.42 -11.10 -4.40
CA LEU A 153 22.16 -11.89 -3.18
C LEU A 153 21.14 -13.03 -3.42
N CYS A 154 20.60 -13.15 -4.62
CA CYS A 154 19.54 -14.11 -4.92
C CYS A 154 20.09 -15.31 -5.68
N MET A 155 19.87 -16.52 -5.15
CA MET A 155 20.30 -17.76 -5.82
C MET A 155 19.51 -18.06 -7.11
N ASP A 156 18.22 -17.74 -7.12
CA ASP A 156 17.31 -17.98 -8.26
C ASP A 156 16.48 -16.72 -8.57
N PRO A 157 17.13 -15.66 -9.11
CA PRO A 157 16.45 -14.40 -9.40
C PRO A 157 15.47 -14.51 -10.58
N GLU A 158 15.73 -15.40 -11.54
CA GLU A 158 14.88 -15.59 -12.72
C GLU A 158 13.49 -16.16 -12.34
N ASN A 159 13.40 -17.10 -11.41
CA ASN A 159 12.11 -17.63 -10.96
C ASN A 159 11.30 -16.58 -10.18
N LYS A 160 11.95 -15.79 -9.32
CA LYS A 160 11.31 -14.64 -8.65
C LYS A 160 10.84 -13.59 -9.65
N PHE A 161 11.62 -13.33 -10.71
CA PHE A 161 11.21 -12.43 -11.78
C PHE A 161 9.94 -12.94 -12.47
N MET A 162 9.87 -14.22 -12.82
CA MET A 162 8.68 -14.81 -13.45
C MET A 162 7.45 -14.72 -12.54
N GLU A 163 7.62 -14.94 -11.23
CA GLU A 163 6.56 -14.72 -10.25
C GLU A 163 6.05 -13.28 -10.28
N ILE A 164 6.95 -12.28 -10.20
CA ILE A 164 6.54 -10.87 -10.25
C ILE A 164 5.98 -10.50 -11.63
N LYS A 165 6.45 -11.08 -12.73
CA LYS A 165 5.94 -10.82 -14.07
C LYS A 165 4.49 -11.27 -14.23
N MET A 166 4.13 -12.44 -13.71
CA MET A 166 2.73 -12.89 -13.67
C MET A 166 1.82 -11.93 -12.91
N ILE A 167 2.36 -11.27 -11.88
CA ILE A 167 1.64 -10.35 -11.00
C ILE A 167 1.49 -8.97 -11.64
N ALA A 168 2.56 -8.49 -12.26
CA ALA A 168 2.65 -7.13 -12.75
C ALA A 168 2.09 -6.97 -14.16
N GLY A 169 1.84 -8.07 -14.87
CA GLY A 169 1.34 -8.09 -16.24
C GLY A 169 2.28 -7.32 -17.17
N GLU A 170 1.75 -6.29 -17.81
CA GLU A 170 2.50 -5.44 -18.74
C GLU A 170 3.37 -4.38 -18.07
N THR A 171 3.30 -4.25 -16.74
CA THR A 171 4.17 -3.31 -16.02
C THR A 171 5.65 -3.65 -16.26
N PRO A 172 6.51 -2.66 -16.61
CA PRO A 172 7.93 -2.89 -16.78
C PRO A 172 8.61 -3.35 -15.50
N ILE A 173 9.56 -4.29 -15.63
CA ILE A 173 10.32 -4.86 -14.52
C ILE A 173 11.80 -4.86 -14.90
N GLU A 174 12.63 -4.28 -14.03
CA GLU A 174 14.09 -4.27 -14.15
C GLU A 174 14.71 -5.05 -12.98
N MET A 175 15.65 -5.95 -13.27
CA MET A 175 16.45 -6.63 -12.24
C MET A 175 17.84 -6.02 -12.17
N ILE A 176 18.25 -5.57 -10.98
CA ILE A 176 19.55 -4.93 -10.78
C ILE A 176 20.22 -5.36 -9.47
N SER A 177 21.53 -5.13 -9.40
CA SER A 177 22.25 -4.88 -8.16
C SER A 177 22.56 -3.39 -8.05
N ALA A 178 22.03 -2.72 -7.03
CA ALA A 178 22.33 -1.30 -6.77
C ALA A 178 23.80 -1.04 -6.44
N LEU A 179 24.60 -2.09 -6.18
CA LEU A 179 26.05 -1.99 -6.01
C LEU A 179 26.79 -1.91 -7.35
N ASP A 180 26.15 -2.35 -8.44
CA ASP A 180 26.64 -2.16 -9.80
C ASP A 180 26.07 -0.87 -10.39
N LEU A 181 26.94 0.14 -10.54
CA LEU A 181 26.58 1.43 -11.10
C LEU A 181 26.10 1.33 -12.56
N LYS A 182 26.58 0.35 -13.34
CA LYS A 182 26.12 0.16 -14.72
C LYS A 182 24.67 -0.31 -14.75
N GLN A 183 24.31 -1.23 -13.86
CA GLN A 183 22.93 -1.71 -13.73
C GLN A 183 22.03 -0.61 -13.15
N THR A 184 22.48 0.15 -12.16
CA THR A 184 21.66 1.23 -11.60
C THR A 184 21.36 2.34 -12.62
N ARG A 185 22.28 2.59 -13.57
CA ARG A 185 22.07 3.54 -14.66
C ARG A 185 20.98 3.13 -15.64
N THR A 186 20.59 1.85 -15.73
CA THR A 186 19.46 1.46 -16.59
C THR A 186 18.15 2.08 -16.10
N ILE A 187 18.03 2.41 -14.80
CA ILE A 187 16.86 3.11 -14.26
C ILE A 187 16.66 4.48 -14.94
N LEU A 188 17.75 5.15 -15.34
CA LEU A 188 17.70 6.47 -15.98
C LEU A 188 16.93 6.45 -17.30
N GLN A 189 16.82 5.31 -17.98
CA GLN A 189 16.05 5.19 -19.23
C GLN A 189 14.54 5.41 -19.03
N TRP A 190 14.06 5.29 -17.79
CA TRP A 190 12.66 5.52 -17.42
C TRP A 190 12.40 6.95 -16.95
N ILE A 191 13.43 7.79 -16.89
CA ILE A 191 13.38 9.13 -16.28
C ILE A 191 13.61 10.18 -17.36
N ASP A 192 12.52 10.71 -17.92
CA ASP A 192 12.63 11.82 -18.87
C ASP A 192 12.89 13.16 -18.14
N PRO A 193 13.55 14.12 -18.80
CA PRO A 193 13.67 15.49 -18.29
C PRO A 193 12.32 16.10 -17.89
N GLY A 194 12.27 16.76 -16.74
CA GLY A 194 11.04 17.37 -16.20
C GLY A 194 10.05 16.38 -15.58
N LYS A 195 10.20 15.07 -15.78
CA LYS A 195 9.33 14.06 -15.14
C LYS A 195 9.68 13.86 -13.68
N THR A 196 8.65 13.73 -12.87
CA THR A 196 8.78 13.57 -11.42
C THR A 196 8.67 12.11 -11.05
N ILE A 197 9.69 11.60 -10.37
CA ILE A 197 9.75 10.22 -9.93
C ILE A 197 9.69 10.12 -8.41
N ALA A 198 9.06 9.07 -7.89
CA ALA A 198 9.08 8.77 -6.47
C ALA A 198 9.31 7.28 -6.23
N PHE A 199 9.93 6.96 -5.09
CA PHE A 199 10.35 5.60 -4.77
C PHE A 199 9.41 4.96 -3.74
N LEU A 200 8.85 3.80 -4.09
CA LEU A 200 8.10 2.93 -3.18
C LEU A 200 8.92 1.69 -2.84
N GLY A 201 8.69 1.11 -1.67
CA GLY A 201 9.37 -0.13 -1.27
C GLY A 201 9.63 -0.21 0.22
N SER A 202 9.90 -1.41 0.73
CA SER A 202 10.20 -1.66 2.14
C SER A 202 11.51 -0.97 2.59
N SER A 203 11.62 -0.75 3.89
CA SER A 203 12.91 -0.36 4.48
C SER A 203 13.96 -1.43 4.17
N GLY A 204 15.16 -1.02 3.79
CA GLY A 204 16.22 -1.96 3.40
C GLY A 204 16.14 -2.47 1.95
N ALA A 205 15.11 -2.17 1.15
CA ALA A 205 15.06 -2.57 -0.26
C ALA A 205 16.16 -1.97 -1.16
N GLY A 206 16.93 -0.99 -0.65
CA GLY A 206 18.04 -0.34 -1.35
C GLY A 206 17.68 0.98 -2.05
N LYS A 207 16.52 1.58 -1.74
CA LYS A 207 16.08 2.89 -2.26
C LYS A 207 17.17 3.97 -2.12
N SER A 208 17.76 4.12 -0.94
CA SER A 208 18.80 5.14 -0.68
C SER A 208 20.06 4.90 -1.50
N THR A 209 20.48 3.64 -1.66
CA THR A 209 21.64 3.27 -2.49
C THR A 209 21.40 3.65 -3.96
N ILE A 210 20.20 3.38 -4.47
CA ILE A 210 19.80 3.76 -5.83
C ILE A 210 19.76 5.29 -5.96
N ILE A 211 19.08 5.99 -5.05
CA ILE A 211 18.98 7.46 -5.05
C ILE A 211 20.38 8.10 -5.08
N ASN A 212 21.29 7.63 -4.23
CA ASN A 212 22.67 8.14 -4.18
C ASN A 212 23.42 7.91 -5.50
N SER A 213 23.18 6.78 -6.15
CA SER A 213 23.77 6.46 -7.45
C SER A 213 23.21 7.35 -8.57
N LEU A 214 21.90 7.63 -8.56
CA LEU A 214 21.25 8.52 -9.53
C LEU A 214 21.65 9.98 -9.36
N LEU A 215 21.93 10.42 -8.13
CA LEU A 215 22.44 11.76 -7.83
C LEU A 215 23.93 11.93 -8.17
N GLY A 216 24.58 10.92 -8.76
CA GLY A 216 25.91 11.07 -9.33
C GLY A 216 27.06 10.58 -8.45
N GLY A 217 26.83 9.78 -7.41
CA GLY A 217 27.82 8.96 -6.70
C GLY A 217 29.00 9.66 -5.97
N GLU A 218 29.38 10.88 -6.36
CA GLU A 218 30.53 11.63 -5.85
C GLU A 218 30.15 12.73 -4.85
N ILE A 219 28.90 13.21 -4.85
CA ILE A 219 28.41 14.23 -3.90
C ILE A 219 28.32 13.69 -2.46
N GLN A 220 28.39 12.37 -2.25
CA GLN A 220 28.42 11.77 -0.91
C GLN A 220 29.76 11.15 -0.49
N LYS A 221 30.75 11.00 -1.38
CA LYS A 221 32.09 10.53 -0.96
C LYS A 221 32.83 11.55 -0.09
N THR A 222 32.44 12.82 -0.10
CA THR A 222 32.98 13.84 0.83
C THR A 222 32.30 13.84 2.20
N ASN A 223 31.25 13.03 2.40
CA ASN A 223 30.69 12.74 3.71
C ASN A 223 30.87 11.25 4.03
N GLU A 224 32.12 10.78 3.97
CA GLU A 224 32.51 9.48 4.49
C GLU A 224 31.90 9.25 5.88
N VAL A 225 30.89 8.40 5.88
CA VAL A 225 30.70 7.32 6.83
C VAL A 225 31.22 7.62 8.24
N LYS A 226 30.42 8.32 9.05
CA LYS A 226 30.39 7.99 10.48
C LYS A 226 29.74 6.61 10.60
N VAL A 227 30.59 5.59 10.52
CA VAL A 227 30.33 4.24 11.03
C VAL A 227 30.11 4.39 12.53
N SER A 228 28.86 4.55 12.95
CA SER A 228 28.46 4.12 14.29
C SER A 228 26.98 3.79 14.27
N ASP A 229 26.71 2.58 14.73
CA ASP A 229 25.43 1.95 15.04
C ASP A 229 24.74 1.27 13.87
N GLY A 230 24.81 -0.06 13.88
CA GLY A 230 24.20 -1.04 12.97
C GLY A 230 22.67 -1.05 12.98
N THR A 231 22.05 0.13 12.99
CA THR A 231 20.65 0.35 12.69
C THR A 231 20.63 1.30 11.49
N GLY A 232 20.33 0.78 10.30
CA GLY A 232 20.35 1.52 9.03
C GLY A 232 19.36 2.68 8.97
N LYS A 233 19.66 3.74 9.73
CA LYS A 233 18.85 4.94 9.90
C LYS A 233 19.52 6.10 9.18
N HIS A 234 19.70 5.96 7.87
CA HIS A 234 19.82 7.13 7.01
C HIS A 234 18.46 7.83 7.00
N THR A 235 18.24 8.63 8.03
CA THR A 235 17.00 9.39 8.21
C THR A 235 17.09 10.58 7.26
N THR A 236 16.75 10.38 5.98
CA THR A 236 16.48 11.47 5.04
C THR A 236 15.18 12.14 5.48
N THR A 237 15.27 13.05 6.45
CA THR A 237 14.12 13.77 7.04
C THR A 237 13.64 14.92 6.17
N ARG A 238 14.26 15.19 5.02
CA ARG A 238 13.88 16.28 4.12
C ARG A 238 12.86 15.78 3.11
N ARG A 239 11.67 16.38 3.13
CA ARG A 239 10.56 16.15 2.18
C ARG A 239 10.74 17.07 0.98
N GLU A 240 11.72 16.79 0.13
CA GLU A 240 12.14 17.73 -0.91
C GLU A 240 12.09 17.10 -2.30
N LEU A 241 11.80 17.93 -3.30
CA LEU A 241 12.04 17.65 -4.71
C LEU A 241 13.48 18.02 -5.06
N PHE A 242 14.17 17.13 -5.78
CA PHE A 242 15.54 17.35 -6.23
C PHE A 242 15.64 17.15 -7.74
N LEU A 243 16.33 18.04 -8.44
CA LEU A 243 16.69 17.81 -9.84
C LEU A 243 17.78 16.74 -9.93
N LEU A 244 17.59 15.79 -10.83
CA LEU A 244 18.61 14.81 -11.15
C LEU A 244 19.58 15.40 -12.18
N PRO A 245 20.89 15.07 -12.09
CA PRO A 245 21.88 15.51 -13.09
C PRO A 245 21.54 15.05 -14.52
N SER A 246 20.84 13.92 -14.66
CA SER A 246 20.39 13.35 -15.93
C SER A 246 19.18 14.07 -16.55
N GLY A 247 18.58 15.04 -15.85
CA GLY A 247 17.21 15.46 -16.10
C GLY A 247 16.21 14.58 -15.35
N GLY A 248 15.10 15.19 -14.93
CA GLY A 248 14.08 14.58 -14.07
C GLY A 248 14.10 15.13 -12.65
N VAL A 249 13.03 14.88 -11.91
CA VAL A 249 12.81 15.38 -10.54
C VAL A 249 12.58 14.21 -9.60
N LEU A 250 13.48 13.99 -8.64
CA LEU A 250 13.29 13.01 -7.59
C LEU A 250 12.48 13.61 -6.44
N MET A 251 11.36 12.99 -6.11
CA MET A 251 10.59 13.27 -4.91
C MET A 251 10.95 12.28 -3.81
N ASP A 252 11.64 12.77 -2.78
CA ASP A 252 12.03 11.97 -1.63
C ASP A 252 11.28 12.36 -0.36
N ASN A 253 10.01 11.95 -0.26
CA ASN A 253 9.20 12.19 0.93
C ASN A 253 9.07 10.88 1.75
N PRO A 254 9.45 10.84 3.04
CA PRO A 254 9.22 9.69 3.92
C PRO A 254 7.77 9.19 3.93
N GLY A 255 6.79 10.07 3.68
CA GLY A 255 5.38 9.70 3.56
C GLY A 255 5.09 8.72 2.41
N ILE A 256 5.91 8.71 1.37
CA ILE A 256 5.84 7.80 0.21
C ILE A 256 6.55 6.47 0.54
N ARG A 257 7.61 6.48 1.37
CA ARG A 257 8.42 5.30 1.68
C ARG A 257 7.71 4.25 2.54
N GLU A 258 6.65 4.62 3.27
CA GLU A 258 5.97 3.78 4.27
C GLU A 258 4.44 3.76 4.11
N VAL A 259 3.94 3.75 2.87
CA VAL A 259 2.48 3.80 2.62
C VAL A 259 1.79 2.51 3.09
N GLY A 260 1.31 2.53 4.33
CA GLY A 260 0.21 1.70 4.81
C GLY A 260 -1.10 2.30 4.31
N LEU A 261 -1.79 1.63 3.38
CA LEU A 261 -3.06 2.04 2.82
C LEU A 261 -4.15 2.17 3.88
N PHE A 262 -4.81 3.34 3.85
CA PHE A 262 -6.09 3.41 3.15
C PHE A 262 -5.98 4.54 2.12
N SER A 263 -6.24 4.24 0.84
CA SER A 263 -6.21 5.21 -0.26
C SER A 263 -7.60 5.36 -0.86
N GLU A 264 -7.81 6.50 -1.49
CA GLU A 264 -9.00 6.82 -2.27
C GLU A 264 -8.95 6.03 -3.58
N GLY A 265 -9.74 4.97 -3.69
CA GLY A 265 -9.79 4.14 -4.88
C GLY A 265 -11.21 3.60 -5.08
N SER A 266 -11.42 2.99 -6.23
CA SER A 266 -12.65 2.30 -6.59
C SER A 266 -12.39 0.80 -6.74
N GLU A 267 -13.48 0.07 -6.94
CA GLU A 267 -13.45 -1.37 -7.18
C GLU A 267 -12.79 -1.64 -8.55
N ASP A 268 -12.92 -0.74 -9.53
CA ASP A 268 -12.33 -0.86 -10.87
C ASP A 268 -10.80 -0.89 -10.83
N GLU A 269 -10.14 0.02 -10.08
CA GLU A 269 -8.66 -0.03 -9.96
C GLU A 269 -8.20 -1.27 -9.19
N LEU A 270 -9.04 -1.86 -8.34
CA LEU A 270 -8.72 -3.10 -7.66
C LEU A 270 -8.81 -4.29 -8.64
N GLU A 271 -9.82 -4.31 -9.51
CA GLU A 271 -9.98 -5.32 -10.56
C GLU A 271 -8.85 -5.30 -11.58
N GLU A 272 -8.32 -4.12 -11.94
CA GLU A 272 -7.15 -4.02 -12.82
C GLU A 272 -5.87 -4.65 -12.24
N VAL A 273 -5.75 -4.71 -10.90
CA VAL A 273 -4.60 -5.33 -10.21
C VAL A 273 -4.81 -6.83 -10.01
N PHE A 274 -6.05 -7.29 -10.04
CA PHE A 274 -6.43 -8.70 -9.90
C PHE A 274 -7.36 -9.11 -11.06
N PRO A 275 -6.88 -9.06 -12.31
CA PRO A 275 -7.71 -9.34 -13.49
C PRO A 275 -8.29 -10.75 -13.46
N GLU A 276 -7.57 -11.73 -12.88
CA GLU A 276 -8.07 -13.09 -12.70
C GLU A 276 -9.27 -13.17 -11.75
N ILE A 277 -9.35 -12.27 -10.75
CA ILE A 277 -10.49 -12.17 -9.84
C ILE A 277 -11.67 -11.54 -10.59
N ALA A 278 -11.45 -10.49 -11.38
CA ALA A 278 -12.49 -9.84 -12.17
C ALA A 278 -13.15 -10.82 -13.15
N VAL A 279 -12.35 -11.60 -13.89
CA VAL A 279 -12.85 -12.64 -14.81
C VAL A 279 -13.66 -13.70 -14.05
N ALA A 280 -13.16 -14.18 -12.90
CA ALA A 280 -13.89 -15.17 -12.10
C ALA A 280 -15.12 -14.58 -11.39
N ALA A 281 -15.20 -13.26 -11.22
CA ALA A 281 -16.35 -12.58 -10.63
C ALA A 281 -17.56 -12.60 -11.58
N GLU A 282 -17.37 -12.67 -12.90
CA GLU A 282 -18.45 -12.83 -13.89
C GLU A 282 -19.24 -14.14 -13.72
N GLU A 283 -18.59 -15.18 -13.18
CA GLU A 283 -19.22 -16.47 -12.87
C GLU A 283 -19.99 -16.44 -11.53
N CYS A 284 -20.02 -15.31 -10.81
CA CYS A 284 -20.74 -15.22 -9.54
C CYS A 284 -22.25 -15.21 -9.73
N ARG A 285 -22.95 -15.94 -8.85
CA ARG A 285 -24.42 -15.91 -8.80
C ARG A 285 -25.00 -14.52 -8.50
N PHE A 286 -24.29 -13.70 -7.73
CA PHE A 286 -24.76 -12.41 -7.24
C PHE A 286 -23.88 -11.27 -7.79
N ASN A 287 -24.52 -10.19 -8.22
CA ASN A 287 -23.82 -9.01 -8.73
C ASN A 287 -23.13 -8.19 -7.63
N ASP A 288 -23.48 -8.39 -6.36
CA ASP A 288 -22.89 -7.74 -5.18
C ASP A 288 -22.11 -8.74 -4.30
N CYS A 289 -21.54 -9.77 -4.92
CA CYS A 289 -20.72 -10.77 -4.25
C CYS A 289 -19.48 -10.11 -3.63
N SER A 290 -19.23 -10.30 -2.34
CA SER A 290 -18.02 -9.82 -1.66
C SER A 290 -16.84 -10.80 -1.78
N HIS A 291 -17.06 -11.91 -2.48
CA HIS A 291 -16.14 -13.02 -2.67
C HIS A 291 -15.61 -13.60 -1.35
N ASN A 292 -16.33 -13.42 -0.24
CA ASN A 292 -15.96 -13.82 1.10
C ASN A 292 -16.91 -14.92 1.60
N GLU A 293 -16.81 -16.08 0.93
CA GLU A 293 -17.53 -17.34 1.21
C GLU A 293 -19.02 -17.42 0.79
N GLU A 294 -19.47 -16.61 -0.16
CA GLU A 294 -20.82 -16.72 -0.71
C GLU A 294 -21.04 -18.04 -1.46
N PRO A 295 -22.28 -18.60 -1.42
CA PRO A 295 -22.62 -19.78 -2.20
C PRO A 295 -22.59 -19.46 -3.69
N ASN A 296 -22.01 -20.36 -4.49
CA ASN A 296 -21.87 -20.20 -5.94
C ASN A 296 -21.11 -18.91 -6.34
N CYS A 297 -20.08 -18.56 -5.57
CA CYS A 297 -19.12 -17.53 -5.94
C CYS A 297 -18.10 -18.11 -6.94
N GLY A 298 -18.03 -17.52 -8.14
CA GLY A 298 -17.09 -17.90 -9.19
C GLY A 298 -15.63 -17.75 -8.77
N VAL A 299 -15.30 -16.70 -8.02
CA VAL A 299 -13.96 -16.49 -7.44
C VAL A 299 -13.58 -17.63 -6.49
N VAL A 300 -14.46 -18.02 -5.57
CA VAL A 300 -14.19 -19.12 -4.62
C VAL A 300 -14.08 -20.46 -5.35
N ALA A 301 -14.85 -20.67 -6.42
CA ALA A 301 -14.71 -21.85 -7.29
C ALA A 301 -13.36 -21.86 -8.01
N ALA A 302 -12.95 -20.74 -8.60
CA ALA A 302 -11.67 -20.59 -9.27
C ALA A 302 -10.47 -20.82 -8.33
N VAL A 303 -10.58 -20.45 -7.05
CA VAL A 303 -9.58 -20.79 -6.03
C VAL A 303 -9.53 -22.29 -5.76
N LYS A 304 -10.68 -22.95 -5.61
CA LYS A 304 -10.76 -24.40 -5.37
C LYS A 304 -10.22 -25.23 -6.53
N ASP A 305 -10.43 -24.76 -7.76
CA ASP A 305 -10.00 -25.43 -8.98
C ASP A 305 -8.54 -25.07 -9.35
N GLY A 306 -7.85 -24.24 -8.55
CA GLY A 306 -6.46 -23.87 -8.75
C GLY A 306 -6.20 -22.81 -9.83
N ARG A 307 -7.25 -22.24 -10.44
CA ARG A 307 -7.13 -21.12 -11.39
C ARG A 307 -6.62 -19.83 -10.72
N ILE A 308 -6.94 -19.65 -9.43
CA ILE A 308 -6.47 -18.53 -8.62
C ILE A 308 -5.76 -19.08 -7.38
N SER A 309 -4.52 -18.64 -7.14
CA SER A 309 -3.81 -19.05 -5.93
C SER A 309 -4.47 -18.51 -4.66
N GLU A 310 -4.48 -19.30 -3.58
CA GLU A 310 -5.00 -18.84 -2.28
C GLU A 310 -4.34 -17.54 -1.82
N ALA A 311 -3.02 -17.40 -2.03
CA ALA A 311 -2.28 -16.20 -1.67
C ALA A 311 -2.79 -14.95 -2.41
N ARG A 312 -3.14 -15.08 -3.70
CA ARG A 312 -3.74 -13.99 -4.51
C ARG A 312 -5.10 -13.60 -3.98
N TYR A 313 -5.97 -14.59 -3.78
CA TYR A 313 -7.30 -14.40 -3.24
C TYR A 313 -7.29 -13.71 -1.87
N PHE A 314 -6.43 -14.14 -0.93
CA PHE A 314 -6.33 -13.49 0.38
C PHE A 314 -5.81 -12.06 0.31
N SER A 315 -4.90 -11.77 -0.62
CA SER A 315 -4.43 -10.40 -0.81
C SER A 315 -5.51 -9.48 -1.38
N TYR A 316 -6.26 -9.96 -2.37
CA TYR A 316 -7.44 -9.28 -2.88
C TYR A 316 -8.45 -8.98 -1.77
N LEU A 317 -8.84 -9.98 -0.97
CA LEU A 317 -9.78 -9.79 0.13
C LEU A 317 -9.29 -8.77 1.16
N LYS A 318 -7.98 -8.75 1.43
CA LYS A 318 -7.39 -7.79 2.36
C LYS A 318 -7.49 -6.36 1.82
N LEU A 319 -7.10 -6.15 0.55
CA LEU A 319 -7.17 -4.84 -0.09
C LEU A 319 -8.61 -4.36 -0.27
N SER A 320 -9.53 -5.24 -0.67
CA SER A 320 -10.97 -4.95 -0.77
C SER A 320 -11.55 -4.50 0.58
N LYS A 321 -11.22 -5.20 1.68
CA LYS A 321 -11.65 -4.82 3.04
C LYS A 321 -11.10 -3.46 3.47
N GLU A 322 -9.83 -3.18 3.18
CA GLU A 322 -9.22 -1.87 3.44
C GLU A 322 -9.96 -0.78 2.64
N LEU A 323 -10.23 -1.00 1.35
CA LEU A 323 -10.94 -0.07 0.49
C LEU A 323 -12.36 0.24 0.99
N MET A 324 -13.13 -0.79 1.33
CA MET A 324 -14.48 -0.63 1.88
C MET A 324 -14.47 0.16 3.19
N ALA A 325 -13.50 -0.10 4.07
CA ALA A 325 -13.36 0.64 5.32
C ALA A 325 -13.00 2.12 5.08
N TYR A 326 -12.19 2.43 4.06
CA TYR A 326 -11.92 3.81 3.66
C TYR A 326 -13.17 4.53 3.17
N GLN A 327 -13.90 3.92 2.24
CA GLN A 327 -15.14 4.48 1.69
C GLN A 327 -16.15 4.75 2.82
N ALA A 328 -16.25 3.84 3.80
CA ALA A 328 -17.13 3.99 4.95
C ALA A 328 -16.78 5.15 5.90
N LEU A 329 -15.51 5.54 5.96
CA LEU A 329 -15.07 6.67 6.78
C LEU A 329 -15.31 8.02 6.09
N ASN A 330 -15.20 8.07 4.75
CA ASN A 330 -15.29 9.32 4.00
C ASN A 330 -16.72 9.64 3.54
N ASP A 331 -17.52 8.63 3.19
CA ASP A 331 -18.96 8.78 2.92
C ASP A 331 -19.78 7.80 3.76
N PRO A 332 -20.11 8.17 5.01
CA PRO A 332 -20.90 7.31 5.89
C PRO A 332 -22.35 7.13 5.41
N GLU A 333 -22.89 8.01 4.58
CA GLU A 333 -24.25 7.87 4.04
C GLU A 333 -24.31 6.85 2.91
N GLU A 334 -23.36 6.91 1.99
CA GLU A 334 -23.21 5.93 0.91
C GLU A 334 -22.85 4.55 1.47
N ALA A 335 -21.96 4.48 2.46
CA ALA A 335 -21.62 3.24 3.16
C ALA A 335 -22.82 2.62 3.88
N ARG A 336 -23.70 3.43 4.49
CA ARG A 336 -24.97 2.94 5.06
C ARG A 336 -25.92 2.40 3.98
N LYS A 337 -25.94 2.99 2.78
CA LYS A 337 -26.74 2.49 1.64
C LYS A 337 -26.19 1.16 1.11
N LYS A 338 -24.87 1.03 0.90
CA LYS A 338 -24.21 -0.23 0.50
C LYS A 338 -24.43 -1.32 1.56
N ASN A 339 -24.21 -1.03 2.85
CA ASN A 339 -24.46 -1.98 3.94
C ASN A 339 -25.94 -2.41 4.05
N LYS A 340 -26.89 -1.53 3.72
CA LYS A 340 -28.33 -1.90 3.64
C LYS A 340 -28.63 -2.81 2.43
N LYS A 341 -27.90 -2.69 1.32
CA LYS A 341 -28.03 -3.58 0.14
C LYS A 341 -27.45 -4.97 0.45
N ILE A 342 -26.26 -5.03 1.05
CA ILE A 342 -25.62 -6.29 1.50
C ILE A 342 -26.54 -7.03 2.50
N ASN A 343 -27.15 -6.30 3.45
CA ASN A 343 -28.12 -6.88 4.40
C ASN A 343 -29.51 -7.20 3.78
N LYS A 344 -29.78 -6.75 2.55
CA LYS A 344 -31.00 -7.07 1.79
C LYS A 344 -30.85 -8.30 0.90
N CYS A 345 -29.67 -8.93 0.86
CA CYS A 345 -29.52 -10.26 0.29
C CYS A 345 -30.58 -11.19 0.95
N PRO A 346 -31.46 -11.86 0.18
CA PRO A 346 -32.78 -12.23 0.67
C PRO A 346 -32.76 -13.16 1.89
N LYS A 347 -33.74 -12.99 2.78
CA LYS A 347 -34.09 -13.87 3.92
C LYS A 347 -34.16 -15.37 3.60
N LEU A 348 -34.07 -15.76 2.32
CA LEU A 348 -33.90 -17.13 1.84
C LEU A 348 -32.64 -17.81 2.41
N TYR A 349 -31.57 -17.05 2.69
CA TYR A 349 -30.32 -17.64 3.19
C TYR A 349 -30.36 -18.12 4.66
N LYS A 350 -31.29 -17.60 5.48
CA LYS A 350 -31.46 -18.09 6.86
C LYS A 350 -32.17 -19.45 6.95
N ARG A 351 -32.85 -19.90 5.89
CA ARG A 351 -33.46 -21.25 5.83
C ARG A 351 -32.44 -22.31 5.45
N ASP A 352 -31.55 -22.05 4.50
CA ASP A 352 -30.54 -23.03 4.06
C ASP A 352 -29.42 -23.25 5.09
N LEU A 353 -29.08 -22.22 5.88
CA LEU A 353 -28.19 -22.37 7.03
C LEU A 353 -28.82 -23.20 8.17
N ARG A 354 -30.15 -23.18 8.35
CA ARG A 354 -30.83 -24.03 9.33
C ARG A 354 -30.86 -25.50 8.91
N ILE A 355 -30.99 -25.78 7.62
CA ILE A 355 -31.00 -27.16 7.09
C ILE A 355 -29.59 -27.79 7.12
N ARG A 356 -28.50 -27.01 7.00
CA ARG A 356 -27.12 -27.53 7.11
C ARG A 356 -26.59 -27.66 8.54
N VAL A 357 -27.14 -26.94 9.51
CA VAL A 357 -26.76 -27.08 10.93
C VAL A 357 -27.33 -28.36 11.55
N GLU A 358 -28.39 -28.96 10.97
CA GLU A 358 -28.95 -30.22 11.47
C GLU A 358 -28.21 -31.47 10.94
N ASN A 359 -27.47 -31.38 9.83
CA ASN A 359 -26.85 -32.55 9.17
C ASN A 359 -25.31 -32.56 9.12
N SER A 360 -24.62 -31.70 9.88
CA SER A 360 -23.15 -31.79 10.03
C SER A 360 -22.76 -32.28 11.43
N SER A 361 -22.35 -33.55 11.51
CA SER A 361 -21.71 -34.17 12.68
C SER A 361 -20.49 -33.38 13.21
N PHE A 362 -19.94 -32.47 12.41
CA PHE A 362 -18.84 -31.57 12.76
C PHE A 362 -19.20 -30.46 13.75
N TYR A 363 -20.44 -29.97 13.78
CA TYR A 363 -20.82 -28.85 14.67
C TYR A 363 -21.05 -29.28 16.13
N ARG A 364 -21.39 -30.55 16.41
CA ARG A 364 -21.57 -31.04 17.80
C ARG A 364 -20.25 -31.14 18.56
N LEU A 365 -19.15 -31.55 17.92
CA LEU A 365 -17.84 -31.63 18.58
C LEU A 365 -17.30 -30.25 18.93
N ARG A 366 -17.39 -29.28 18.01
CA ARG A 366 -16.86 -27.94 18.23
C ARG A 366 -17.65 -27.19 19.32
N HIS A 367 -18.97 -27.40 19.41
CA HIS A 367 -19.77 -26.82 20.50
C HIS A 367 -19.57 -27.52 21.86
N PHE A 368 -19.29 -28.82 21.88
CA PHE A 368 -18.99 -29.55 23.13
C PHE A 368 -17.64 -29.12 23.73
N VAL A 369 -16.62 -28.94 22.89
CA VAL A 369 -15.29 -28.48 23.31
C VAL A 369 -15.33 -27.02 23.77
N PHE A 370 -16.02 -26.13 23.04
CA PHE A 370 -16.09 -24.71 23.38
C PHE A 370 -16.94 -24.43 24.63
N ARG A 371 -18.01 -25.22 24.85
CA ARG A 371 -18.87 -25.09 26.04
C ARG A 371 -18.20 -25.60 27.31
N ASN A 372 -17.38 -26.66 27.23
CA ASN A 372 -16.56 -27.12 28.37
C ASN A 372 -15.38 -26.17 28.67
N PHE A 373 -14.80 -25.54 27.65
CA PHE A 373 -13.74 -24.53 27.85
C PHE A 373 -14.25 -23.24 28.51
N LEU A 374 -15.48 -22.82 28.21
CA LEU A 374 -16.11 -21.62 28.79
C LEU A 374 -16.75 -21.86 30.17
N LEU A 375 -17.17 -23.09 30.48
CA LEU A 375 -17.67 -23.43 31.82
C LEU A 375 -16.54 -23.56 32.86
N ASN A 376 -15.34 -24.02 32.46
CA ASN A 376 -14.18 -24.08 33.36
C ASN A 376 -13.53 -22.71 33.64
N ASN A 377 -13.72 -21.71 32.77
CA ASN A 377 -13.12 -20.37 32.94
C ASN A 377 -14.04 -19.33 33.61
N ARG A 378 -15.27 -19.71 33.98
CA ARG A 378 -16.21 -18.82 34.70
C ARG A 378 -16.10 -18.85 36.23
N PHE A 379 -15.18 -19.63 36.81
CA PHE A 379 -15.00 -19.73 38.27
C PHE A 379 -13.77 -19.00 38.84
N VAL A 380 -13.08 -18.15 38.06
CA VAL A 380 -11.82 -17.50 38.53
C VAL A 380 -11.94 -15.97 38.75
N LYS A 381 -13.16 -15.42 38.85
CA LYS A 381 -13.35 -13.99 39.21
C LYS A 381 -14.30 -13.79 40.39
N LYS A 382 -13.83 -14.15 41.59
CA LYS A 382 -14.12 -13.50 42.87
C LYS A 382 -13.35 -14.25 43.95
N PHE A 383 -12.36 -13.62 44.59
CA PHE A 383 -12.02 -13.72 46.01
C PHE A 383 -10.67 -13.03 46.25
N HIS A 384 -10.72 -11.82 46.82
CA HIS A 384 -9.59 -11.16 47.48
C HIS A 384 -9.90 -11.17 48.98
N SER A 385 -9.17 -11.96 49.76
CA SER A 385 -8.71 -11.68 51.14
C SER A 385 -7.99 -12.93 51.68
N GLY A 386 -7.08 -12.71 52.64
CA GLY A 386 -5.93 -13.58 52.92
C GLY A 386 -6.16 -14.94 53.58
N ARG A 387 -5.06 -15.71 53.60
CA ARG A 387 -4.79 -17.00 54.29
C ARG A 387 -5.56 -18.23 53.82
N LEU A 388 -4.86 -19.12 53.08
CA LEU A 388 -4.67 -20.54 53.45
C LEU A 388 -3.82 -21.28 52.39
N THR A 389 -2.52 -21.36 52.64
CA THR A 389 -1.59 -22.32 52.06
C THR A 389 -1.77 -23.68 52.77
N LYS A 390 -2.24 -24.72 52.06
CA LYS A 390 -1.91 -26.18 52.24
C LYS A 390 -2.90 -27.22 51.67
N LEU A 391 -3.80 -26.90 50.73
CA LEU A 391 -4.75 -27.90 50.18
C LEU A 391 -4.79 -28.00 48.63
N LEU A 392 -3.72 -27.60 47.94
CA LEU A 392 -3.65 -27.61 46.47
C LEU A 392 -2.57 -28.52 45.86
N GLN A 393 -2.11 -29.56 46.59
CA GLN A 393 -1.11 -30.51 46.06
C GLN A 393 -1.59 -31.95 45.84
N SER A 394 -2.86 -32.29 46.07
CA SER A 394 -3.34 -33.68 45.88
C SER A 394 -4.40 -33.88 44.78
N ASN A 395 -4.99 -32.82 44.21
CA ASN A 395 -6.11 -32.95 43.24
C ASN A 395 -5.76 -32.67 41.77
N VAL A 396 -4.49 -32.38 41.44
CA VAL A 396 -4.06 -32.12 40.05
C VAL A 396 -3.60 -33.41 39.33
N SER A 397 -3.15 -34.44 40.05
CA SER A 397 -2.62 -35.67 39.43
C SER A 397 -3.68 -36.68 38.94
N ILE A 398 -4.97 -36.53 39.25
CA ILE A 398 -6.01 -37.49 38.85
C ILE A 398 -6.69 -37.08 37.52
N LYS A 399 -6.70 -35.79 37.16
CA LYS A 399 -7.36 -35.31 35.93
C LYS A 399 -6.48 -35.29 34.68
N GLN A 400 -5.15 -35.36 34.80
CA GLN A 400 -4.25 -35.44 33.65
C GLN A 400 -4.25 -36.83 32.99
N LYS A 401 -4.37 -37.91 33.78
CA LYS A 401 -4.41 -39.30 33.26
C LYS A 401 -5.68 -39.70 32.52
N GLN A 402 -6.79 -38.97 32.68
CA GLN A 402 -8.04 -39.26 31.94
C GLN A 402 -8.12 -38.58 30.57
N ILE A 403 -7.30 -37.54 30.33
CA ILE A 403 -7.31 -36.79 29.06
C ILE A 403 -6.37 -37.43 28.04
N GLU A 404 -5.28 -38.07 28.48
CA GLU A 404 -4.35 -38.77 27.57
C GLU A 404 -4.92 -40.06 26.97
N ASN A 405 -5.84 -40.75 27.66
CA ASN A 405 -6.47 -41.97 27.15
C ASN A 405 -7.61 -41.73 26.15
N SER A 406 -8.12 -40.50 26.00
CA SER A 406 -9.19 -40.22 25.00
C SER A 406 -8.65 -39.79 23.64
N PHE A 407 -7.38 -39.38 23.55
CA PHE A 407 -6.75 -38.93 22.29
C PHE A 407 -6.15 -40.07 21.44
N PHE A 408 -6.04 -41.29 21.99
CA PHE A 408 -5.42 -42.43 21.29
C PHE A 408 -6.40 -43.31 20.49
N ASN A 409 -7.72 -43.13 20.62
CA ASN A 409 -8.73 -44.02 19.99
C ASN A 409 -9.45 -43.46 18.74
N ASP A 410 -9.28 -42.18 18.39
CA ASP A 410 -9.97 -41.57 17.23
C ASP A 410 -9.10 -41.48 15.96
N SER A 411 -7.90 -42.08 15.96
CA SER A 411 -6.97 -42.07 14.81
C SER A 411 -7.04 -43.30 13.90
N ILE A 412 -8.04 -44.20 14.07
CA ILE A 412 -8.08 -45.52 13.39
C ILE A 412 -9.19 -45.66 12.32
N LEU A 413 -10.00 -44.64 12.06
CA LEU A 413 -11.05 -44.71 11.02
C LEU A 413 -11.00 -43.48 10.11
N ILE A 414 -10.17 -43.55 9.06
CA ILE A 414 -10.38 -43.08 7.66
C ILE A 414 -9.04 -43.26 6.94
N PHE A 415 -8.72 -44.49 6.55
CA PHE A 415 -7.80 -44.80 5.44
C PHE A 415 -8.04 -46.24 4.99
N LYS A 416 -9.20 -46.50 4.38
CA LYS A 416 -9.39 -47.69 3.53
C LYS A 416 -10.29 -47.33 2.35
N PHE A 417 -9.73 -47.60 1.16
CA PHE A 417 -10.32 -47.72 -0.19
C PHE A 417 -9.97 -46.64 -1.21
N LYS A 418 -8.85 -46.84 -1.93
CA LYS A 418 -8.81 -47.16 -3.39
C LYS A 418 -7.37 -47.07 -3.95
N ASN A 419 -6.71 -48.22 -4.18
CA ASN A 419 -6.32 -48.71 -5.52
C ASN A 419 -5.42 -49.97 -5.43
N PRO A 420 -5.71 -51.03 -6.20
CA PRO A 420 -4.80 -52.14 -6.46
C PRO A 420 -4.01 -51.96 -7.79
N PHE A 421 -2.95 -52.76 -7.96
CA PHE A 421 -2.04 -52.89 -9.13
C PHE A 421 -0.97 -51.77 -9.25
N PHE A 422 0.35 -52.05 -9.25
CA PHE A 422 1.09 -53.06 -9.99
C PHE A 422 2.28 -53.68 -9.22
N ILE A 423 2.44 -54.99 -9.42
CA ILE A 423 3.62 -55.86 -9.29
C ILE A 423 4.59 -55.48 -10.45
N THR A 424 5.91 -55.37 -10.36
CA THR A 424 6.99 -56.27 -9.86
C THR A 424 8.20 -55.42 -9.47
#